data_AF-A0A4U7JAI6-F1
#
_entry.id   AF-A0A4U7JAI6-F1
#
_cell.length_a   1.000
_cell.length_b   1.000
_cell.length_c   1.000
_cell.angle_alpha   90.00
_cell.angle_beta   90.00
_cell.angle_gamma   90.00
#
_symmetry.space_group_name_H-M   'P 1'
#
loop_
_entity.id
_entity.type
_entity.pdbx_description
1 polymer ?
#
loop_
_entity_poly.entity_id
_entity_poly.type
_entity_poly.pdbx_seq_one_letter_code
_entity_poly.pdbx_strand_id
1 'polypeptide(L)' 'MNLKETRNMEYSKCVNLLAKLIDLDDNTKEKIFKCFQCMGIKNFFINLESVDLPLETCEKLKSIKSVIEVFDEEGGQA' A
#
# COMPACT_ATOMS: atom_id res chain seq x y z
N MET A 1 -2.65 12.28 -20.28
CA MET A 1 -2.00 11.17 -19.54
C MET A 1 -2.66 9.88 -19.92
N ASN A 2 -1.87 8.84 -20.17
CA ASN A 2 -2.41 7.51 -20.37
C ASN A 2 -2.79 6.86 -19.03
N LEU A 3 -3.62 5.81 -19.08
CA LEU A 3 -4.11 5.12 -17.87
C LEU A 3 -2.98 4.64 -16.96
N LYS A 4 -1.86 4.19 -17.53
CA LYS A 4 -0.69 3.69 -16.79
C LYS A 4 0.02 4.83 -16.04
N GLU A 5 0.17 5.99 -16.65
CA GLU A 5 0.72 7.20 -16.01
C GLU A 5 -0.15 7.67 -14.86
N THR A 6 -1.47 7.77 -15.08
CA THR A 6 -2.42 8.15 -14.03
C THR A 6 -2.34 7.18 -12.85
N ARG A 7 -2.35 5.87 -13.11
CA ARG A 7 -2.24 4.85 -12.07
C ARG A 7 -0.92 4.92 -11.30
N ASN A 8 0.19 5.12 -12.00
CA ASN A 8 1.50 5.30 -11.35
C ASN A 8 1.53 6.55 -10.47
N MET A 9 0.88 7.63 -10.88
CA MET A 9 0.76 8.84 -10.06
C MET A 9 -0.04 8.55 -8.78
N GLU A 10 -1.17 7.85 -8.87
CA GLU A 10 -1.95 7.47 -7.69
C GLU A 10 -1.17 6.52 -6.77
N TYR A 11 -0.45 5.55 -7.33
CA TYR A 11 0.43 4.67 -6.54
C TYR A 11 1.51 5.46 -5.80
N SER A 12 2.12 6.45 -6.45
CA SER A 12 3.11 7.32 -5.81
C SER A 12 2.49 8.11 -4.65
N LYS A 13 1.29 8.67 -4.84
CA LYS A 13 0.55 9.37 -3.77
C LYS A 13 0.28 8.44 -2.59
N CYS A 14 -0.21 7.22 -2.83
CA CYS A 14 -0.47 6.23 -1.78
C CYS A 14 0.80 5.86 -1.00
N VAL A 15 1.91 5.56 -1.69
CA VAL A 15 3.19 5.23 -1.02
C VAL A 15 3.71 6.40 -0.20
N ASN A 16 3.59 7.62 -0.71
CA ASN A 16 3.97 8.82 0.05
C ASN A 16 3.10 9.05 1.28
N LEU A 17 1.80 8.69 1.22
CA LEU A 17 0.92 8.73 2.39
C LEU A 17 1.32 7.67 3.42
N LEU A 18 1.54 6.43 2.99
CA LEU A 18 2.02 5.35 3.86
C LEU A 18 3.33 5.74 4.54
N ALA A 19 4.28 6.32 3.80
CA ALA A 19 5.54 6.80 4.36
C ALA A 19 5.35 7.79 5.51
N LYS A 20 4.37 8.69 5.41
CA LYS A 20 4.06 9.65 6.47
C LYS A 20 3.36 9.01 7.67
N LEU A 21 2.56 7.97 7.44
CA LEU A 21 1.78 7.32 8.50
C LEU A 21 2.62 6.36 9.34
N ILE A 22 3.55 5.64 8.71
CA ILE A 22 4.28 4.53 9.34
C ILE A 22 5.80 4.69 9.31
N ASP A 23 6.26 5.88 8.93
CA ASP A 23 7.67 6.32 8.89
C ASP A 23 8.54 5.41 8.01
N LEU A 24 8.31 5.46 6.70
CA LEU A 24 9.07 4.66 5.73
C LEU A 24 10.24 5.44 5.16
N ASP A 25 11.41 4.81 5.15
CA ASP A 25 12.58 5.28 4.41
C ASP A 25 12.38 5.20 2.88
N ASP A 26 13.20 5.92 2.13
CA ASP A 26 13.09 6.02 0.67
C ASP A 26 13.30 4.69 -0.05
N ASN A 27 14.14 3.79 0.47
CA ASN A 27 14.35 2.47 -0.10
C ASN A 27 13.11 1.57 0.08
N THR A 28 12.51 1.59 1.28
CA THR A 28 11.27 0.86 1.57
C THR A 28 10.10 1.40 0.75
N LYS A 29 10.00 2.73 0.58
CA LYS A 29 9.01 3.37 -0.31
C LYS A 29 9.16 2.88 -1.75
N GLU A 30 10.38 2.86 -2.29
CA GLU A 30 10.62 2.41 -3.66
C GLU A 30 10.23 0.94 -3.86
N LYS A 31 10.56 0.06 -2.90
CA LYS A 31 10.14 -1.35 -2.92
C LYS A 31 8.61 -1.47 -3.00
N ILE A 32 7.87 -0.80 -2.11
CA ILE A 32 6.40 -0.86 -2.11
C ILE A 32 5.82 -0.30 -3.40
N PHE A 33 6.36 0.80 -3.91
CA PHE A 33 5.92 1.37 -5.19
C PHE A 33 6.07 0.38 -6.35
N LYS A 34 7.21 -0.32 -6.43
CA LYS A 34 7.43 -1.39 -7.42
C LYS A 34 6.44 -2.55 -7.24
N CYS A 35 6.15 -2.94 -6.00
CA CYS A 35 5.12 -3.94 -5.73
C CYS A 35 3.75 -3.50 -6.23
N PHE A 36 3.33 -2.25 -5.98
CA PHE A 36 2.07 -1.71 -6.50
C PHE A 36 2.03 -1.74 -8.03
N GLN A 37 3.14 -1.40 -8.70
CA GLN A 37 3.23 -1.48 -10.15
C GLN A 37 3.11 -2.91 -10.69
N CYS A 38 3.65 -3.89 -9.96
CA CYS A 38 3.66 -5.29 -10.35
C CYS A 38 2.30 -5.97 -10.17
N MET A 39 1.68 -5.82 -8.98
CA MET A 39 0.48 -6.58 -8.60
C MET A 39 -0.75 -5.73 -8.27
N GLY A 40 -0.59 -4.41 -8.10
CA GLY A 40 -1.62 -3.50 -7.61
C GLY A 40 -1.76 -3.48 -6.09
N ILE A 41 -2.43 -2.45 -5.57
CA ILE A 41 -2.54 -2.18 -4.12
C ILE A 41 -3.29 -3.31 -3.39
N LYS A 42 -4.42 -3.77 -3.94
CA LYS A 42 -5.22 -4.82 -3.31
C LYS A 42 -4.42 -6.13 -3.17
N ASN A 43 -3.77 -6.58 -4.24
CA ASN A 43 -2.94 -7.78 -4.17
C ASN A 43 -1.70 -7.60 -3.30
N PHE A 44 -1.15 -6.39 -3.20
CA PHE A 44 -0.07 -6.12 -2.26
C PHE A 44 -0.49 -6.40 -0.81
N PHE A 45 -1.64 -5.90 -0.37
CA PHE A 45 -2.12 -6.15 1.00
C PHE A 45 -2.59 -7.59 1.24
N ILE A 46 -3.04 -8.29 0.20
CA ILE A 46 -3.32 -9.74 0.27
C ILE A 46 -2.03 -10.53 0.47
N ASN A 47 -0.97 -10.20 -0.26
CA ASN A 47 0.29 -10.94 -0.28
C ASN A 47 1.38 -10.33 0.61
N LEU A 48 1.02 -9.48 1.57
CA LEU A 48 1.97 -8.68 2.35
C LEU A 48 3.04 -9.53 3.05
N GLU A 49 2.67 -10.72 3.54
CA GLU A 49 3.58 -11.65 4.22
C GLU A 49 4.65 -12.26 3.30
N SER A 50 4.44 -12.21 1.98
CA SER A 50 5.41 -12.67 0.98
C SER A 50 6.32 -11.57 0.44
N VAL A 51 6.11 -10.32 0.85
CA VAL A 51 6.95 -9.19 0.43
C VAL A 51 8.18 -9.11 1.34
N ASP A 52 9.37 -9.01 0.74
CA ASP A 52 10.64 -8.81 1.44
C ASP A 52 10.75 -7.38 2.03
N LEU A 53 10.05 -7.18 3.15
CA LEU A 53 10.02 -5.97 3.96
C LEU A 53 10.46 -6.26 5.41
N PRO A 54 10.99 -5.26 6.12
CA PRO A 54 11.26 -5.39 7.54
C PRO A 54 9.99 -5.79 8.31
N LEU A 55 10.14 -6.66 9.31
CA LEU A 55 9.02 -7.14 10.12
C LEU A 55 8.20 -5.99 10.71
N GLU A 56 8.87 -4.97 11.24
CA GLU A 56 8.21 -3.77 11.78
C GLU A 56 7.32 -3.08 10.73
N THR A 57 7.83 -2.90 9.51
CA THR A 57 7.07 -2.32 8.40
C THR A 57 5.86 -3.19 8.03
N CYS A 58 6.03 -4.51 7.97
CA CYS A 58 4.94 -5.44 7.72
C CYS A 58 3.83 -5.32 8.78
N GLU A 59 4.18 -5.28 10.06
CA GLU A 59 3.18 -5.15 11.13
C GLU A 59 2.44 -3.81 11.07
N LYS A 60 3.14 -2.70 10.82
CA LYS A 60 2.47 -1.39 10.62
C LYS A 60 1.53 -1.41 9.41
N LEU A 61 1.93 -2.04 8.30
CA LEU A 61 1.08 -2.19 7.11
C LEU A 61 -0.12 -3.10 7.34
N LYS A 62 0.00 -4.14 8.18
CA LYS A 62 -1.15 -4.96 8.62
C LYS A 62 -2.15 -4.11 9.41
N SER A 63 -1.68 -3.24 10.31
CA SER A 63 -2.58 -2.32 11.01
C SER A 63 -3.31 -1.39 10.05
N ILE A 64 -2.62 -0.84 9.04
CA ILE A 64 -3.26 -0.02 7.99
C ILE A 64 -4.30 -0.84 7.21
N LYS A 65 -3.99 -2.08 6.84
CA LYS A 65 -4.92 -2.98 6.16
C LYS A 65 -6.20 -3.18 6.97
N SER A 66 -6.08 -3.48 8.27
CA SER A 66 -7.25 -3.65 9.15
C SER A 66 -8.10 -2.38 9.25
N VAL A 67 -7.48 -1.20 9.29
CA VAL A 67 -8.21 0.07 9.27
C VAL A 67 -8.98 0.23 7.95
N ILE A 68 -8.35 -0.04 6.81
CA ILE A 68 -9.01 0.02 5.50
C ILE A 68 -10.19 -0.97 5.45
N GLU A 69 -10.01 -2.19 5.93
CA GLU A 69 -11.06 -3.22 5.95
C GLU A 69 -12.27 -2.82 6.79
N VAL A 70 -12.05 -2.22 7.98
CA VAL A 70 -13.14 -1.69 8.81
C VAL A 70 -13.95 -0.62 8.06
N PHE A 71 -13.27 0.31 7.37
CA PHE A 71 -13.94 1.36 6.60
C PHE A 71 -14.60 0.85 5.30
N ASP A 72 -14.10 -0.24 4.72
CA ASP A 72 -14.67 -0.86 3.51
C ASP A 72 -15.96 -1.65 3.85
N GLU A 73 -15.99 -2.32 5.01
CA GLU A 73 -17.18 -3.03 5.51
C GLU A 73 -18.32 -2.10 5.91
N GLU A 74 -18.01 -0.92 6.47
CA GLU A 74 -19.03 0.12 6.75
C GLU A 74 -19.59 0.77 5.47
N GLY A 75 -18.88 0.68 4.34
CA GLY A 75 -19.31 1.22 3.04
C GLY A 75 -20.20 0.28 2.21
N GLY A 76 -20.44 -0.95 2.66
CA GLY A 76 -21.19 -1.99 1.94
C GLY A 76 -22.67 -2.13 2.29
N GLN A 77 -23.17 -1.35 3.26
CA GLN A 77 -24.61 -1.27 3.56
C GLN A 77 -25.21 -0.04 2.88
N ALA A 78 -25.51 -0.17 1.59
CA ALA A 78 -26.41 0.73 0.85
C ALA A 78 -27.59 -0.07 0.30
#